data_AF-A0A2N2PZL7-F1
#
_entry.id   AF-A0A2N2PZL7-F1
#
_cell.length_a   1.000
_cell.length_b   1.000
_cell.length_c   1.000
_cell.angle_alpha   90.00
_cell.angle_beta   90.00
_cell.angle_gamma   90.00
#
_symmetry.space_group_name_H-M   'P 1'
#
loop_
_entity.id
_entity.type
_entity.pdbx_description
1 polymer ?
#
loop_
_entity_poly.entity_id
_entity_poly.type
_entity_poly.pdbx_seq_one_letter_code
_entity_poly.pdbx_strand_id
1 'polypeptide(L)'
;MRIAICSFPGDLSAYVGEMLKTWGLPLYDLVRPEALPTLNPADVPVVICPASNDARLYAASLIDYARRGGTVVCFLPEGELATAAGLEDAGEKELPLRLRITEHPAGGLAGELLPIVGHAHTYRAASEVKALAYLSHPARYEGESLGCYARATLLASG
;
A
#
# COMPACT_ATOMS: atom_id res chain seq x y z
N MET A 1 -13.24 6.88 13.16
CA MET A 1 -12.59 5.78 12.41
C MET A 1 -11.19 5.61 12.95
N ARG A 2 -10.81 4.40 13.38
CA ARG A 2 -9.48 4.12 13.94
C ARG A 2 -8.64 3.38 12.89
N ILE A 3 -7.40 3.80 12.67
CA ILE A 3 -6.48 3.17 11.72
C ILE A 3 -5.48 2.33 12.50
N ALA A 4 -5.21 1.10 12.08
CA ALA A 4 -4.09 0.33 12.60
C ALA A 4 -2.88 0.49 11.67
N ILE A 5 -1.69 0.66 12.22
CA ILE A 5 -0.43 0.62 11.49
C ILE A 5 0.36 -0.57 12.02
N CYS A 6 0.65 -1.56 11.18
CA CYS A 6 1.52 -2.66 11.55
C CYS A 6 2.91 -2.11 11.85
N SER A 7 3.44 -2.49 13.01
CA SER A 7 4.77 -2.09 13.47
C SER A 7 5.68 -3.31 13.54
N PHE A 8 6.68 -3.33 12.66
CA PHE A 8 7.76 -4.30 12.63
C PHE A 8 9.04 -3.67 13.23
N PRO A 9 9.96 -4.48 13.78
CA PRO A 9 11.24 -3.96 14.26
C PRO A 9 12.01 -3.22 13.15
N GLY A 10 12.29 -1.94 13.37
CA GLY A 10 13.11 -1.13 12.44
C GLY A 10 12.38 -0.64 11.19
N ASP A 11 11.06 -0.76 11.12
CA ASP A 11 10.27 -0.26 9.99
C ASP A 11 9.98 1.26 10.07
N LEU A 12 9.18 1.75 9.12
CA LEU A 12 8.75 3.14 9.05
C LEU A 12 7.37 3.38 9.70
N SER A 13 6.85 2.48 10.53
CA SER A 13 5.50 2.59 11.13
C SER A 13 5.32 3.87 11.95
N ALA A 14 6.33 4.24 12.76
CA ALA A 14 6.31 5.48 13.52
C ALA A 14 6.27 6.72 12.61
N TYR A 15 7.04 6.71 11.52
CA TYR A 15 7.06 7.80 10.54
C TYR A 15 5.70 7.95 9.84
N VAL A 16 5.09 6.83 9.42
CA VAL A 16 3.72 6.83 8.86
C VAL A 16 2.72 7.41 9.86
N GLY A 17 2.84 7.06 11.15
CA GLY A 17 2.01 7.65 12.20
C GLY A 17 2.14 9.17 12.31
N GLU A 18 3.36 9.71 12.25
CA GLU A 18 3.59 11.16 12.26
C GLU A 18 3.04 11.85 10.99
N MET A 19 3.10 11.19 9.83
CA MET A 19 2.44 11.69 8.61
C MET A 19 0.92 11.80 8.80
N LEU A 20 0.29 10.76 9.35
CA LEU A 20 -1.16 10.77 9.62
C LEU A 20 -1.55 11.88 10.60
N LYS A 21 -0.79 12.06 11.69
CA LYS A 21 -0.98 13.19 12.63
C LYS A 21 -0.92 14.53 11.92
N THR A 22 0.12 14.74 11.11
CA THR A 22 0.35 15.98 10.36
C THR A 22 -0.82 16.28 9.41
N TRP A 23 -1.43 15.24 8.85
CA TRP A 23 -2.60 15.34 7.96
C TRP A 23 -3.95 15.36 8.70
N GLY A 24 -3.97 15.50 10.02
CA GLY A 24 -5.22 15.59 10.78
C GLY A 24 -5.95 14.25 10.96
N LEU A 25 -5.24 13.12 10.83
CA LEU A 25 -5.74 11.76 11.08
C LEU A 25 -5.10 11.17 12.36
N PRO A 26 -5.32 11.76 13.56
CA PRO A 26 -4.60 11.38 14.77
C PRO A 26 -5.07 10.05 15.38
N LEU A 27 -6.21 9.51 14.94
CA LEU A 27 -6.81 8.30 15.50
C LEU A 27 -6.20 7.04 14.86
N TYR A 28 -4.95 6.74 15.22
CA TYR A 28 -4.29 5.51 14.82
C TYR A 28 -3.64 4.79 16.00
N ASP A 29 -3.45 3.47 15.86
CA ASP A 29 -2.61 2.68 16.75
C ASP A 29 -1.46 2.04 15.98
N LEU A 30 -0.31 1.97 16.65
CA LEU A 30 0.73 1.03 16.25
C LEU A 30 0.37 -0.33 16.83
N VAL A 31 0.16 -1.32 15.96
CA VAL A 31 -0.18 -2.69 16.35
C VAL A 31 0.93 -3.63 15.92
N ARG A 32 1.21 -4.65 16.73
CA ARG A 32 2.09 -5.72 16.27
C ARG A 32 1.33 -6.62 15.29
N PRO A 33 2.00 -7.22 14.29
CA PRO A 33 1.35 -8.06 13.28
C PRO A 33 0.58 -9.26 13.86
N GLU A 34 0.99 -9.77 15.01
CA GLU A 34 0.33 -10.90 15.69
C GLU A 34 -1.06 -10.54 16.21
N ALA A 35 -1.39 -9.25 16.33
CA ALA A 35 -2.72 -8.78 16.73
C ALA A 35 -3.73 -8.79 15.57
N LEU A 36 -3.28 -8.85 14.31
CA LEU A 36 -4.14 -8.76 13.12
C LEU A 36 -5.34 -9.73 13.12
N PRO A 37 -5.21 -11.00 13.54
CA PRO A 37 -6.34 -11.93 13.57
C PRO A 37 -7.46 -11.51 14.53
N THR A 38 -7.13 -10.72 15.56
CA THR A 38 -8.08 -10.28 16.59
C THR A 38 -8.71 -8.92 16.32
N LEU A 39 -8.17 -8.16 15.35
CA LEU A 39 -8.74 -6.86 14.99
C LEU A 39 -10.09 -7.04 14.30
N ASN A 40 -11.08 -6.24 14.70
CA ASN A 40 -12.40 -6.20 14.08
C ASN A 40 -12.45 -5.10 12.99
N PRO A 41 -12.70 -5.45 11.70
CA PRO A 41 -12.85 -4.49 10.62
C PRO A 41 -13.92 -3.42 10.83
N ALA A 42 -14.95 -3.69 11.64
CA ALA A 42 -15.98 -2.69 11.95
C ALA A 42 -15.45 -1.56 12.85
N ASP A 43 -14.52 -1.85 13.75
CA ASP A 43 -13.95 -0.88 14.70
C ASP A 43 -12.68 -0.21 14.14
N VAL A 44 -11.86 -1.02 13.48
CA VAL A 44 -10.64 -0.61 12.79
C VAL A 44 -10.85 -1.02 11.34
N PRO A 45 -11.31 -0.14 10.42
CA PRO A 45 -11.58 -0.53 9.04
C PRO A 45 -10.36 -0.50 8.11
N VAL A 46 -9.25 0.12 8.56
CA VAL A 46 -8.03 0.24 7.75
C VAL A 46 -6.83 -0.24 8.55
N VAL A 47 -6.05 -1.14 7.95
CA VAL A 47 -4.71 -1.53 8.36
C VAL A 47 -3.71 -1.01 7.34
N ILE A 48 -2.70 -0.28 7.79
CA ILE A 48 -1.54 0.12 7.00
C ILE A 48 -0.41 -0.85 7.32
N CYS A 49 0.16 -1.47 6.28
CA CYS A 49 1.37 -2.28 6.35
C CYS A 49 2.50 -1.51 5.67
N PRO A 50 3.39 -0.83 6.43
CA PRO A 50 4.57 -0.18 5.89
C PRO A 50 5.49 -1.18 5.19
N ALA A 51 6.41 -0.66 4.37
CA ALA A 51 7.42 -1.48 3.71
C ALA A 51 8.33 -2.09 4.78
N SER A 52 8.47 -3.42 4.75
CA SER A 52 9.26 -4.18 5.70
C SER A 52 9.66 -5.53 5.10
N ASN A 53 10.87 -5.99 5.41
CA ASN A 53 11.35 -7.32 5.04
C ASN A 53 10.53 -8.45 5.72
N ASP A 54 9.82 -8.12 6.79
CA ASP A 54 9.04 -9.08 7.58
C ASP A 54 7.56 -9.13 7.16
N ALA A 55 7.08 -8.20 6.32
CA ALA A 55 5.67 -8.13 5.92
C ALA A 55 5.16 -9.44 5.31
N ARG A 56 6.02 -10.13 4.53
CA ARG A 56 5.74 -11.44 3.93
C ARG A 56 5.40 -12.53 4.95
N LEU A 57 5.94 -12.46 6.17
CA LEU A 57 5.68 -13.45 7.23
C LEU A 57 4.22 -13.38 7.72
N TYR A 58 3.56 -12.25 7.51
CA TYR A 58 2.20 -11.98 7.96
C TYR A 58 1.23 -11.76 6.80
N ALA A 59 1.63 -12.13 5.57
CA ALA A 59 0.78 -12.01 4.39
C ALA A 59 -0.58 -12.67 4.59
N ALA A 60 -0.61 -13.89 5.14
CA ALA A 60 -1.85 -14.61 5.43
C ALA A 60 -2.79 -13.83 6.36
N SER A 61 -2.27 -13.21 7.43
CA SER A 61 -3.07 -12.41 8.37
C SER A 61 -3.60 -11.12 7.75
N LEU A 62 -2.80 -10.46 6.90
CA LEU A 62 -3.21 -9.26 6.17
C LEU A 62 -4.31 -9.59 5.14
N ILE A 63 -4.14 -10.69 4.40
CA ILE A 63 -5.13 -11.19 3.43
C ILE A 63 -6.42 -11.59 4.14
N ASP A 64 -6.35 -12.28 5.26
CA ASP A 64 -7.51 -12.63 6.09
C ASP A 64 -8.26 -11.38 6.57
N TYR A 65 -7.54 -10.38 7.10
CA TYR A 65 -8.15 -9.13 7.53
C TYR A 65 -8.91 -8.43 6.39
N ALA A 66 -8.35 -8.41 5.17
CA ALA A 66 -9.05 -7.89 4.00
C ALA A 66 -10.30 -8.72 3.64
N ARG A 67 -10.23 -10.05 3.73
CA ARG A 67 -11.37 -10.96 3.49
C ARG A 67 -12.51 -10.78 4.50
N ARG A 68 -12.19 -10.40 5.75
CA ARG A 68 -13.18 -10.09 6.79
C ARG A 68 -13.85 -8.71 6.60
N GLY A 69 -13.55 -8.01 5.52
CA GLY A 69 -14.16 -6.72 5.15
C GLY A 69 -13.31 -5.49 5.51
N GLY A 70 -12.08 -5.69 6.00
CA GLY A 70 -11.14 -4.61 6.25
C GLY A 70 -10.44 -4.13 4.97
N THR A 71 -9.82 -2.95 5.04
CA THR A 71 -8.94 -2.43 3.98
C THR A 71 -7.49 -2.57 4.41
N VAL A 72 -6.65 -3.11 3.53
CA VAL A 72 -5.20 -3.15 3.74
C VAL A 72 -4.52 -2.20 2.76
N VAL A 73 -3.77 -1.24 3.30
CA VAL A 73 -2.86 -0.38 2.55
C VAL A 73 -1.45 -0.94 2.73
N CYS A 74 -0.92 -1.62 1.73
CA CYS A 74 0.41 -2.22 1.80
C CYS A 74 1.41 -1.47 0.93
N PHE A 75 2.61 -1.29 1.47
CA PHE A 75 3.75 -0.69 0.80
C PHE A 75 4.68 -1.84 0.38
N LEU A 76 5.06 -1.91 -0.90
CA LEU A 76 5.88 -2.98 -1.48
C LEU A 76 5.34 -4.39 -1.19
N PRO A 77 4.13 -4.75 -1.63
CA PRO A 77 3.68 -6.12 -1.45
C PRO A 77 4.51 -7.09 -2.30
N GLU A 78 4.76 -8.26 -1.73
CA GLU A 78 5.48 -9.34 -2.39
C GLU A 78 4.72 -10.65 -2.22
N GLY A 79 5.09 -11.66 -3.03
CA GLY A 79 4.60 -13.03 -2.90
C GLY A 79 3.07 -13.14 -2.86
N GLU A 80 2.55 -13.79 -1.81
CA GLU A 80 1.12 -14.00 -1.62
C GLU A 80 0.33 -12.70 -1.49
N LEU A 81 0.93 -11.65 -0.91
CA LEU A 81 0.25 -10.37 -0.72
C LEU A 81 0.10 -9.61 -2.04
N ALA A 82 1.12 -9.63 -2.89
CA ALA A 82 1.04 -9.10 -4.26
C ALA A 82 -0.01 -9.87 -5.07
N THR A 83 0.04 -11.20 -5.00
CA THR A 83 -0.94 -12.08 -5.68
C THR A 83 -2.36 -11.80 -5.23
N ALA A 84 -2.60 -11.67 -3.92
CA ALA A 84 -3.90 -11.33 -3.35
C ALA A 84 -4.38 -9.92 -3.74
N ALA A 85 -3.46 -9.00 -4.03
CA ALA A 85 -3.77 -7.70 -4.58
C ALA A 85 -4.03 -7.71 -6.10
N GLY A 86 -3.89 -8.85 -6.78
CA GLY A 86 -4.04 -8.97 -8.23
C GLY A 86 -2.81 -8.48 -9.00
N LEU A 87 -1.63 -8.57 -8.38
CA LEU A 87 -0.36 -8.15 -8.94
C LEU A 87 0.59 -9.32 -9.19
N GLU A 88 1.36 -9.20 -10.25
CA GLU A 88 2.55 -9.99 -10.53
C GLU A 88 3.77 -9.08 -10.37
N ASP A 89 4.67 -9.43 -9.44
CA ASP A 89 5.93 -8.71 -9.25
C ASP A 89 6.87 -8.96 -10.43
N ALA A 90 7.28 -7.89 -11.10
CA ALA A 90 8.19 -7.92 -12.24
C ALA A 90 9.61 -7.45 -11.87
N GLY A 91 9.88 -7.26 -10.57
CA GLY A 91 11.20 -6.99 -10.02
C GLY A 91 11.45 -5.55 -9.60
N GLU A 92 12.59 -5.37 -8.96
CA GLU A 92 13.08 -4.08 -8.47
C GLU A 92 13.28 -3.06 -9.58
N LYS A 93 13.11 -1.78 -9.23
CA LYS A 93 13.43 -0.65 -10.10
C LYS A 93 14.67 0.07 -9.61
N GLU A 94 15.50 0.48 -10.56
CA GLU A 94 16.57 1.44 -10.28
C GLU A 94 16.01 2.79 -9.83
N LEU A 95 16.78 3.50 -9.01
CA LEU A 95 16.51 4.88 -8.60
C LEU A 95 17.37 5.84 -9.42
N PRO A 96 17.00 7.12 -9.57
CA PRO A 96 15.83 7.79 -8.99
C PRO A 96 14.54 7.58 -9.79
N LEU A 97 13.39 7.65 -9.11
CA LEU A 97 12.05 7.54 -9.70
C LEU A 97 11.17 8.74 -9.36
N ARG A 98 10.17 8.97 -10.21
CA ARG A 98 9.09 9.93 -10.03
C ARG A 98 7.74 9.21 -10.04
N LEU A 99 6.89 9.54 -9.07
CA LEU A 99 5.51 9.12 -9.03
C LEU A 99 4.64 10.18 -9.70
N ARG A 100 3.92 9.77 -10.74
CA ARG A 100 2.91 10.57 -11.42
C ARG A 100 1.53 10.07 -11.04
N ILE A 101 0.76 10.94 -10.41
CA ILE A 101 -0.62 10.65 -10.01
C ILE A 101 -1.54 10.84 -11.21
N THR A 102 -2.33 9.82 -11.57
CA THR A 102 -3.24 9.84 -12.73
C THR A 102 -4.70 10.00 -12.34
N GLU A 103 -5.07 9.55 -11.15
CA GLU A 103 -6.41 9.69 -10.58
C GLU A 103 -6.41 10.84 -9.57
N HIS A 104 -7.48 11.64 -9.45
CA HIS A 104 -7.55 12.70 -8.45
C HIS A 104 -7.89 12.14 -7.05
N PRO A 105 -7.02 12.24 -6.02
CA PRO A 105 -7.47 12.12 -4.64
C PRO A 105 -7.56 13.51 -3.96
N ALA A 106 -6.97 14.55 -4.57
CA ALA A 106 -6.97 15.92 -4.09
C ALA A 106 -6.71 16.87 -5.26
N GLY A 107 -7.62 17.82 -5.53
CA GLY A 107 -7.44 18.84 -6.56
C GLY A 107 -6.20 19.69 -6.24
N GLY A 108 -5.13 19.52 -7.03
CA GLY A 108 -3.86 20.23 -6.85
C GLY A 108 -2.60 19.38 -7.01
N LEU A 109 -2.70 18.05 -6.95
CA LEU A 109 -1.55 17.12 -7.12
C LEU A 109 -1.56 16.38 -8.47
N ALA A 110 -2.58 16.60 -9.28
CA ALA A 110 -2.68 15.94 -10.58
C ALA A 110 -1.61 16.49 -11.53
N GLY A 111 -0.80 15.58 -12.08
CA GLY A 111 0.31 15.95 -12.96
C GLY A 111 1.62 16.28 -12.23
N GLU A 112 1.65 16.31 -10.90
CA GLU A 112 2.89 16.47 -10.14
C GLU A 112 3.76 15.20 -10.22
N LEU A 113 5.08 15.40 -10.28
CA LEU A 113 6.09 14.34 -10.29
C LEU A 113 6.78 14.26 -8.93
N LEU A 114 6.18 13.48 -8.03
CA LEU A 114 6.67 13.34 -6.66
C LEU A 114 7.92 12.44 -6.64
N PRO A 115 9.02 12.85 -5.97
CA PRO A 115 10.19 11.99 -5.86
C PRO A 115 9.88 10.75 -5.02
N ILE A 116 10.37 9.59 -5.46
CA ILE A 116 10.40 8.37 -4.64
C ILE A 116 11.76 8.29 -3.95
N VAL A 117 11.72 8.07 -2.63
CA VAL A 117 12.89 7.82 -1.80
C VAL A 117 12.75 6.41 -1.23
N GLY A 118 13.74 5.55 -1.48
CA GLY A 118 13.73 4.15 -1.06
C GLY A 118 13.38 3.17 -2.18
N HIS A 119 13.26 1.89 -1.82
CA HIS A 119 13.04 0.79 -2.76
C HIS A 119 11.70 0.91 -3.50
N ALA A 120 11.66 0.45 -4.74
CA ALA A 120 10.47 0.42 -5.58
C ALA A 120 10.50 -0.83 -6.46
N HIS A 121 9.34 -1.42 -6.70
CA HIS A 121 9.16 -2.56 -7.60
C HIS A 121 8.27 -2.17 -8.77
N THR A 122 8.42 -2.90 -9.88
CA THR A 122 7.48 -2.87 -11.00
C THR A 122 6.50 -4.00 -10.83
N TYR A 123 5.21 -3.70 -10.97
CA TYR A 123 4.16 -4.71 -10.98
C TYR A 123 3.42 -4.73 -12.30
N ARG A 124 3.01 -5.93 -12.73
CA ARG A 124 1.96 -6.12 -13.72
C ARG A 124 0.65 -6.35 -12.98
N ALA A 125 -0.40 -5.68 -13.42
CA ALA A 125 -1.69 -5.73 -12.76
C ALA A 125 -2.70 -6.52 -13.60
N ALA A 126 -3.51 -7.32 -12.92
CA ALA A 126 -4.68 -7.96 -13.52
C ALA A 126 -5.73 -6.91 -13.95
N SER A 127 -6.63 -7.28 -14.87
CA SER A 127 -7.61 -6.37 -15.47
C SER A 127 -8.54 -5.66 -14.49
N GLU A 128 -8.80 -6.27 -13.33
CA GLU A 128 -9.67 -5.76 -12.28
C GLU A 128 -8.99 -4.79 -11.32
N VAL A 129 -7.67 -4.61 -11.44
CA VAL A 129 -6.89 -3.71 -10.59
C VAL A 129 -6.85 -2.33 -11.24
N LYS A 130 -7.30 -1.33 -10.49
CA LYS A 130 -7.30 0.06 -10.94
C LYS A 130 -5.97 0.72 -10.59
N ALA A 131 -5.24 1.17 -11.60
CA ALA A 131 -4.06 2.01 -11.39
C ALA A 131 -4.45 3.42 -10.92
N LEU A 132 -3.79 3.90 -9.87
CA LEU A 132 -4.00 5.24 -9.30
C LEU A 132 -2.83 6.18 -9.57
N ALA A 133 -1.61 5.63 -9.66
CA ALA A 133 -0.40 6.36 -9.99
C ALA A 133 0.64 5.45 -10.63
N TYR A 134 1.55 6.06 -11.39
CA TYR A 134 2.61 5.38 -12.12
C TYR A 134 3.99 5.91 -11.75
N LEU A 135 4.99 5.03 -11.77
CA LEU A 135 6.40 5.33 -11.62
C LEU A 135 7.03 5.56 -12.98
N SER A 136 7.88 6.57 -13.08
CA SER A 136 8.67 6.88 -14.26
C SER A 136 10.10 7.23 -13.87
N HIS A 137 11.05 6.96 -14.77
CA HIS A 137 12.39 7.47 -14.65
C HIS A 137 12.46 8.90 -15.20
N PRO A 138 13.05 9.85 -14.46
CA PRO A 138 13.36 11.14 -15.05
C PRO A 138 14.35 10.94 -16.20
N ALA A 139 14.04 11.50 -17.37
CA ALA A 139 14.89 11.51 -18.56
C ALA A 139 15.22 10.13 -19.20
N ARG A 140 14.52 9.04 -18.86
CA ARG A 140 14.59 7.76 -19.61
C ARG A 140 13.26 7.47 -20.32
N TYR A 141 13.30 7.04 -21.58
CA TYR A 141 12.12 6.76 -22.42
C TYR A 141 11.65 5.31 -22.34
N GLU A 142 11.71 4.70 -21.15
CA GLU A 142 11.43 3.28 -20.93
C GLU A 142 9.93 2.99 -20.69
N GLY A 143 9.10 4.03 -20.73
CA GLY A 143 7.69 3.96 -20.35
C GLY A 143 7.48 4.01 -18.84
N GLU A 144 6.24 3.85 -18.42
CA GLU A 144 5.83 3.94 -17.02
C GLU A 144 5.47 2.56 -16.46
N SER A 145 5.68 2.38 -15.16
CA SER A 145 5.28 1.19 -14.42
C SER A 145 4.28 1.53 -13.33
N LEU A 146 3.51 0.56 -12.85
CA LEU A 146 2.54 0.79 -11.79
C LEU A 146 3.21 1.19 -10.46
N GLY A 147 2.70 2.23 -9.79
CA GLY A 147 3.23 2.73 -8.51
C GLY A 147 2.23 2.76 -7.36
N CYS A 148 0.96 3.02 -7.65
CA CYS A 148 -0.13 2.94 -6.68
C CYS A 148 -1.35 2.37 -7.39
N TYR A 149 -2.12 1.53 -6.71
CA TYR A 149 -3.27 0.85 -7.27
C TYR A 149 -4.29 0.52 -6.19
N ALA A 150 -5.53 0.30 -6.62
CA ALA A 150 -6.60 -0.18 -5.77
C ALA A 150 -7.24 -1.40 -6.44
N ARG A 151 -7.48 -2.42 -5.63
CA ARG A 151 -8.38 -3.52 -5.97
C ARG A 151 -9.65 -3.31 -5.19
N ALA A 152 -10.80 -3.18 -5.88
CA ALA A 152 -12.07 -3.31 -5.21
C ALA A 152 -12.21 -4.76 -4.78
N THR A 153 -12.27 -5.04 -3.47
CA THR A 153 -12.79 -6.32 -3.01
C THR A 153 -14.23 -6.37 -3.52
N LEU A 154 -14.51 -7.29 -4.45
CA LEU A 154 -15.89 -7.66 -4.77
C LEU A 154 -16.55 -7.96 -3.43
N LEU A 155 -17.46 -7.08 -3.00
CA LEU A 155 -18.46 -7.44 -2.02
C LEU A 155 -19.07 -8.72 -2.59
N ALA A 156 -18.81 -9.85 -1.94
CA ALA A 156 -19.54 -11.06 -2.24
C ALA A 156 -21.01 -10.71 -2.02
N SER A 157 -21.73 -10.49 -3.12
CA SER A 157 -23.17 -10.50 -3.13
C SER A 157 -23.58 -11.92 -2.73
N GLY A 158 -23.77 -12.12 -1.43
CA GLY A 158 -24.35 -13.29 -0.79
C GLY A 158 -25.50 -12.84 0.08
#